data_AF-A0A5M3YX04-F1
#
_entry.id   AF-A0A5M3YX04-F1
#
_cell.length_a   1.000
_cell.length_b   1.000
_cell.length_c   1.000
_cell.angle_alpha   90.00
_cell.angle_beta   90.00
_cell.angle_gamma   90.00
#
_symmetry.space_group_name_H-M   'P 1'
#
loop_
_entity.id
_entity.type
_entity.pdbx_description
1 polymer ?
#
loop_
_entity_poly.entity_id
_entity_poly.type
_entity_poly.pdbx_seq_one_letter_code
_entity_poly.pdbx_strand_id
1 'polypeptide(L)'
;MLPKTSRSRGGCMTCKNVKIFQYVPSIPRQTQRLPHPSFSDLTTEHEWRSWEFFYLQTASCFGQKAGDFLLSVATIDPLIRTAALALGSLHRMFLYEGDPNGADTSAGKQTALRQYNMAVRRGLSKLSQSSADSIDTILVMCALFYCAECLQGYYQAALRHVASGVRILRYQEQLRLGRSGSPYRPREEIKFILAAMENQLLEVGGELFLPARIKLYTSTCLHVPFEDPSGTMSTLEELGDAFKIIYNKFLHVLSSAESFAKDGSEEVQAQLKAQYMDVLERMSRFSTAFDRFVATNPQHQMDENTRMYMKTLHMWRNTVGVVLNAGWPPCDSAWDKHTADYAVICSLAEDMISNSTLAPPGPAHPTSTTGNKGKKQPSAGHSRRDTTRPTYTCILPKPQPPRSPSFFSLSLGVLPVLWFVAAGCRDSKTRYRAIHLMARSKRQEGIWDSRLYALVAARVARLEEQGAGIPEGTDYEPSDVPMSARVSTVVGLFDEGRRGKLQFLRHNHEKLEESVVW
;
A
#
# COMPACT_ATOMS: atom_id res chain seq x y z
N MET A 1 55.13 -31.02 -56.23
CA MET A 1 53.84 -31.75 -56.28
C MET A 1 52.76 -30.92 -55.57
N LEU A 2 51.51 -30.97 -56.05
CA LEU A 2 50.29 -30.31 -55.56
C LEU A 2 49.07 -31.11 -56.11
N PRO A 3 47.79 -30.85 -55.75
CA PRO A 3 47.22 -29.93 -54.73
C PRO A 3 47.04 -30.67 -53.37
N LYS A 4 46.00 -30.60 -52.48
CA LYS A 4 44.60 -30.10 -52.38
C LYS A 4 44.25 -29.87 -50.89
N THR A 5 43.22 -29.17 -50.40
CA THR A 5 42.33 -28.03 -50.81
C THR A 5 41.48 -27.62 -49.57
N SER A 6 40.95 -26.41 -49.34
CA SER A 6 41.34 -25.02 -49.67
C SER A 6 40.27 -24.02 -49.18
N ARG A 7 40.66 -22.81 -48.70
CA ARG A 7 39.81 -21.61 -48.41
C ARG A 7 38.95 -21.69 -47.13
N SER A 8 38.47 -20.60 -46.52
CA SER A 8 38.35 -19.15 -46.87
C SER A 8 38.99 -18.23 -45.79
N ARG A 9 39.55 -17.02 -46.03
CA ARG A 9 39.27 -15.79 -46.84
C ARG A 9 38.48 -14.69 -46.08
N GLY A 10 39.04 -13.46 -46.06
CA GLY A 10 38.51 -12.21 -45.42
C GLY A 10 39.16 -11.94 -44.05
N GLY A 11 39.61 -10.72 -43.65
CA GLY A 11 39.46 -9.36 -44.20
C GLY A 11 38.46 -8.52 -43.36
N CYS A 12 38.65 -7.23 -43.04
CA CYS A 12 39.77 -6.30 -43.21
C CYS A 12 39.63 -5.11 -42.21
N MET A 13 40.70 -4.32 -42.00
CA MET A 13 40.74 -2.92 -41.48
C MET A 13 39.80 -2.47 -40.33
N THR A 14 40.40 -2.28 -39.14
CA THR A 14 40.31 -1.05 -38.31
C THR A 14 38.97 -0.29 -38.25
N CYS A 15 37.98 -0.83 -37.54
CA CYS A 15 36.94 0.02 -36.93
C CYS A 15 37.50 0.71 -35.67
N LYS A 16 37.28 2.02 -35.54
CA LYS A 16 37.63 2.77 -34.32
C LYS A 16 36.71 2.31 -33.18
N ASN A 17 37.28 1.79 -32.09
CA ASN A 17 36.51 1.34 -30.92
C ASN A 17 35.78 2.51 -30.25
N VAL A 18 34.50 2.70 -30.60
CA VAL A 18 33.59 3.58 -29.87
C VAL A 18 33.32 2.94 -28.51
N LYS A 19 34.08 3.36 -27.49
CA LYS A 19 33.75 3.07 -26.10
C LYS A 19 32.48 3.83 -25.73
N ILE A 20 31.33 3.17 -25.85
CA ILE A 20 30.09 3.66 -25.25
C ILE A 20 30.26 3.57 -23.74
N PHE A 21 30.70 4.68 -23.14
CA PHE A 21 30.59 4.88 -21.70
C PHE A 21 29.11 5.09 -21.37
N GLN A 22 28.36 3.99 -21.24
CA GLN A 22 27.01 4.06 -20.70
C GLN A 22 27.12 4.46 -19.23
N TYR A 23 26.99 5.76 -18.97
CA TYR A 23 26.87 6.32 -17.63
C TYR A 23 25.52 5.90 -17.05
N VAL A 24 25.44 4.66 -16.57
CA VAL A 24 24.34 4.20 -15.72
C VAL A 24 24.46 4.99 -14.41
N PRO A 25 23.45 5.80 -14.03
CA PRO A 25 23.44 6.50 -12.74
C PRO A 25 23.14 5.47 -11.64
N SER A 26 24.12 4.61 -11.37
CA SER A 26 24.11 3.75 -10.20
C SER A 26 24.02 4.66 -8.98
N ILE A 27 22.98 4.50 -8.16
CA ILE A 27 22.94 5.04 -6.80
C ILE A 27 23.24 3.91 -5.82
N PRO A 28 24.49 3.42 -5.71
CA PRO A 28 24.82 2.35 -4.80
C PRO A 28 25.06 2.94 -3.41
N ARG A 29 24.04 3.53 -2.75
CA ARG A 29 24.12 3.85 -1.31
C ARG A 29 24.69 2.62 -0.62
N GLN A 30 25.86 2.78 0.00
CA GLN A 30 26.50 1.69 0.73
C GLN A 30 25.53 1.21 1.80
N THR A 31 25.48 -0.09 2.05
CA THR A 31 24.91 -0.63 3.29
C THR A 31 25.88 -0.24 4.41
N GLN A 32 25.83 1.03 4.81
CA GLN A 32 26.63 1.51 5.92
C GLN A 32 25.97 0.95 7.16
N ARG A 33 26.72 0.15 7.92
CA ARG A 33 26.39 -0.04 9.33
C ARG A 33 26.36 1.37 9.93
N LEU A 34 25.16 1.88 10.17
CA LEU A 34 24.88 3.07 10.95
C LEU A 34 24.58 2.57 12.37
N PRO A 35 25.61 2.30 13.21
CA PRO A 35 25.37 1.88 14.58
C PRO A 35 24.74 3.06 15.32
N HIS A 36 23.41 3.05 15.43
CA HIS A 36 22.73 3.95 16.36
C HIS A 36 23.22 3.57 17.77
N PRO A 37 23.78 4.49 18.56
CA PRO A 37 24.43 4.15 19.83
C PRO A 37 23.47 3.58 20.88
N SER A 38 22.16 3.59 20.60
CA SER A 38 21.08 3.01 21.41
C SER A 38 20.78 1.52 21.13
N PHE A 39 21.42 0.90 20.12
CA PHE A 39 21.10 -0.47 19.68
C PHE A 39 22.14 -1.49 20.13
N SER A 40 22.22 -1.72 21.45
CA SER A 40 22.94 -2.85 22.06
C SER A 40 22.46 -4.23 21.58
N ASP A 41 21.19 -4.29 21.14
CA ASP A 41 20.45 -5.55 21.02
C ASP A 41 20.57 -6.21 19.63
N LEU A 42 21.17 -5.52 18.65
CA LEU A 42 21.32 -6.00 17.27
C LEU A 42 22.66 -6.71 17.09
N THR A 43 22.63 -8.04 17.12
CA THR A 43 23.83 -8.89 17.26
C THR A 43 24.36 -9.45 15.95
N THR A 44 23.49 -9.65 14.95
CA THR A 44 23.80 -10.33 13.69
C THR A 44 23.74 -9.38 12.49
N GLU A 45 24.43 -9.72 11.41
CA GLU A 45 24.39 -8.89 10.20
C GLU A 45 23.01 -8.86 9.54
N HIS A 46 22.23 -9.96 9.59
CA HIS A 46 20.88 -9.98 9.05
C HIS A 46 19.90 -9.12 9.88
N GLU A 47 20.10 -8.99 11.20
CA GLU A 47 19.38 -8.01 12.02
C GLU A 47 19.70 -6.57 11.58
N TRP A 48 20.97 -6.21 11.41
CA TRP A 48 21.36 -4.89 10.91
C TRP A 48 20.85 -4.58 9.50
N ARG A 49 20.94 -5.54 8.56
CA ARG A 49 20.37 -5.42 7.21
C ARG A 49 18.84 -5.25 7.24
N SER A 50 18.15 -5.95 8.15
CA SER A 50 16.70 -5.86 8.28
C SER A 50 16.25 -4.54 8.92
N TRP A 51 17.02 -4.00 9.87
CA TRP A 51 16.79 -2.64 10.39
C TRP A 51 17.05 -1.56 9.34
N GLU A 52 18.17 -1.64 8.61
CA GLU A 52 18.49 -0.71 7.53
C GLU A 52 17.39 -0.72 6.45
N PHE A 53 16.86 -1.89 6.09
CA PHE A 53 15.76 -2.01 5.14
C PHE A 53 14.43 -1.48 5.69
N PHE A 54 14.15 -1.71 6.97
CA PHE A 54 12.98 -1.11 7.63
C PHE A 54 13.05 0.43 7.59
N TYR A 55 14.22 0.97 7.94
CA TYR A 55 14.51 2.40 8.01
C TYR A 55 14.50 3.10 6.64
N LEU A 56 15.08 2.49 5.60
CA LEU A 56 15.26 3.14 4.30
C LEU A 56 14.13 2.89 3.28
N GLN A 57 13.30 1.85 3.46
CA GLN A 57 12.29 1.47 2.45
C GLN A 57 10.94 1.04 3.04
N THR A 58 10.89 0.35 4.18
CA THR A 58 9.63 -0.24 4.68
C THR A 58 8.73 0.75 5.41
N ALA A 59 9.29 1.68 6.20
CA ALA A 59 8.45 2.66 6.91
C ALA A 59 7.74 3.64 5.95
N SER A 60 8.41 4.02 4.86
CA SER A 60 7.82 4.85 3.80
C SER A 60 6.59 4.22 3.13
N CYS A 61 6.43 2.89 3.16
CA CYS A 61 5.25 2.19 2.66
C CYS A 61 3.96 2.55 3.42
N PHE A 62 4.05 3.10 4.62
CA PHE A 62 2.89 3.54 5.42
C PHE A 62 2.45 4.98 5.10
N GLY A 63 3.21 5.70 4.26
CA GLY A 63 3.08 7.15 4.09
C GLY A 63 3.92 7.91 5.12
N GLN A 64 4.09 9.23 4.93
CA GLN A 64 5.08 10.02 5.69
C GLN A 64 4.84 10.02 7.22
N LYS A 65 3.74 10.62 7.70
CA LYS A 65 3.36 10.65 9.13
C LYS A 65 3.50 9.29 9.83
N ALA A 66 2.79 8.29 9.31
CA ALA A 66 2.76 6.94 9.85
C ALA A 66 4.14 6.24 9.78
N GLY A 67 4.92 6.48 8.73
CA GLY A 67 6.28 5.98 8.58
C GLY A 67 7.23 6.58 9.61
N ASP A 68 7.29 7.91 9.71
CA ASP A 68 8.12 8.62 10.68
C ASP A 68 7.76 8.26 12.13
N PHE A 69 6.45 8.12 12.40
CA PHE A 69 5.93 7.58 13.65
C PHE A 69 6.47 6.17 13.93
N LEU A 70 6.33 5.23 12.98
CA LEU A 70 6.80 3.85 13.12
C LEU A 70 8.32 3.75 13.30
N LEU A 71 9.11 4.59 12.63
CA LEU A 71 10.56 4.70 12.82
C LEU A 71 10.90 5.17 14.25
N SER A 72 10.20 6.17 14.75
CA SER A 72 10.36 6.68 16.11
C SER A 72 10.07 5.60 17.15
N VAL A 73 8.89 4.96 17.08
CA VAL A 73 8.50 3.95 18.08
C VAL A 73 9.31 2.65 17.99
N ALA A 74 9.78 2.25 16.81
CA ALA A 74 10.69 1.11 16.67
C ALA A 74 12.12 1.42 17.14
N THR A 75 12.55 2.69 17.06
CA THR A 75 13.81 3.12 17.68
C THR A 75 13.72 3.04 19.20
N ILE A 76 12.58 3.47 19.78
CA ILE A 76 12.38 3.55 21.24
C ILE A 76 12.05 2.19 21.87
N ASP A 77 11.02 1.48 21.42
CA ASP A 77 10.53 0.25 22.06
C ASP A 77 11.16 -1.01 21.42
N PRO A 78 12.00 -1.79 22.14
CA PRO A 78 12.67 -2.97 21.60
C PRO A 78 11.71 -4.06 21.09
N LEU A 79 10.47 -4.10 21.60
CA LEU A 79 9.47 -5.07 21.13
C LEU A 79 8.89 -4.67 19.77
N ILE A 80 8.62 -3.37 19.57
CA ILE A 80 8.25 -2.85 18.24
C ILE A 80 9.42 -3.02 17.28
N ARG A 81 10.66 -2.73 17.72
CA ARG A 81 11.88 -3.00 16.95
C ARG A 81 11.97 -4.46 16.49
N THR A 82 11.64 -5.40 17.37
CA THR A 82 11.61 -6.84 17.05
C THR A 82 10.63 -7.15 15.91
N ALA A 83 9.42 -6.58 15.94
CA ALA A 83 8.44 -6.76 14.85
C ALA A 83 8.87 -6.03 13.55
N ALA A 84 9.46 -4.84 13.67
CA ALA A 84 9.98 -4.06 12.54
C ALA A 84 11.14 -4.76 11.81
N LEU A 85 12.03 -5.44 12.54
CA LEU A 85 13.07 -6.31 11.98
C LEU A 85 12.47 -7.45 11.15
N ALA A 86 11.42 -8.11 11.65
CA ALA A 86 10.75 -9.19 10.92
C ALA A 86 10.15 -8.66 9.61
N LEU A 87 9.42 -7.54 9.67
CA LEU A 87 8.81 -6.92 8.49
C LEU A 87 9.85 -6.40 7.48
N GLY A 88 10.93 -5.77 7.94
CA GLY A 88 12.03 -5.31 7.08
C GLY A 88 12.72 -6.46 6.34
N SER A 89 12.90 -7.62 6.99
CA SER A 89 13.42 -8.83 6.34
C SER A 89 12.46 -9.39 5.29
N LEU A 90 11.17 -9.49 5.60
CA LEU A 90 10.13 -9.98 4.67
C LEU A 90 9.94 -9.05 3.46
N HIS A 91 9.87 -7.74 3.68
CA HIS A 91 9.74 -6.75 2.61
C HIS A 91 10.96 -6.80 1.68
N ARG A 92 12.17 -6.95 2.23
CA ARG A 92 13.38 -7.15 1.43
C ARG A 92 13.29 -8.43 0.58
N MET A 93 12.88 -9.55 1.17
CA MET A 93 12.68 -10.79 0.41
C MET A 93 11.68 -10.62 -0.75
N PHE A 94 10.59 -9.88 -0.55
CA PHE A 94 9.57 -9.61 -1.56
C PHE A 94 10.04 -8.68 -2.70
N LEU A 95 10.89 -7.68 -2.42
CA LEU A 95 11.43 -6.80 -3.48
C LEU A 95 12.50 -7.47 -4.34
N TYR A 96 13.20 -8.47 -3.79
CA TYR A 96 14.30 -9.20 -4.45
C TYR A 96 13.94 -10.67 -4.76
N GLU A 97 12.65 -11.01 -4.81
CA GLU A 97 12.20 -12.36 -5.13
C GLU A 97 12.60 -12.73 -6.58
N GLY A 98 13.30 -13.86 -6.72
CA GLY A 98 13.82 -14.33 -8.01
C GLY A 98 15.23 -13.85 -8.40
N ASP A 99 15.97 -13.14 -7.53
CA ASP A 99 17.40 -12.86 -7.79
C ASP A 99 18.22 -14.17 -7.83
N PRO A 100 18.90 -14.50 -8.94
CA PRO A 100 19.74 -15.71 -9.03
C PRO A 100 20.94 -15.71 -8.06
N ASN A 101 21.29 -14.56 -7.45
CA ASN A 101 22.31 -14.47 -6.41
C ASN A 101 21.74 -14.71 -4.99
N GLY A 102 20.56 -15.32 -4.86
CA GLY A 102 19.71 -15.43 -3.67
C GLY A 102 20.23 -16.20 -2.44
N ALA A 103 21.54 -16.25 -2.20
CA ALA A 103 22.15 -16.86 -1.02
C ALA A 103 21.67 -16.22 0.31
N ASP A 104 21.29 -14.94 0.29
CA ASP A 104 20.76 -14.21 1.46
C ASP A 104 19.31 -14.61 1.80
N THR A 105 18.55 -15.21 0.86
CA THR A 105 17.11 -15.46 1.01
C THR A 105 16.79 -16.50 2.10
N SER A 106 17.63 -17.52 2.29
CA SER A 106 17.43 -18.52 3.36
C SER A 106 17.69 -17.92 4.74
N ALA A 107 18.77 -17.14 4.89
CA ALA A 107 19.11 -16.47 6.15
C ALA A 107 18.12 -15.33 6.48
N GLY A 108 17.62 -14.61 5.47
CA GLY A 108 16.50 -13.68 5.58
C GLY A 108 15.23 -14.35 6.11
N LYS A 109 14.82 -15.49 5.52
CA LYS A 109 13.65 -16.27 6.00
C LYS A 109 13.81 -16.71 7.45
N GLN A 110 14.99 -17.21 7.84
CA GLN A 110 15.26 -17.59 9.23
C GLN A 110 15.25 -16.40 10.19
N THR A 111 15.79 -15.25 9.76
CA THR A 111 15.78 -14.00 10.54
C THR A 111 14.37 -13.49 10.74
N ALA A 112 13.58 -13.37 9.66
CA ALA A 112 12.17 -13.00 9.69
C ALA A 112 11.39 -13.85 10.69
N LEU A 113 11.45 -15.17 10.55
CA LEU A 113 10.72 -16.12 11.39
C LEU A 113 11.16 -16.07 12.86
N ARG A 114 12.46 -15.90 13.14
CA ARG A 114 12.99 -15.75 14.51
C ARG A 114 12.50 -14.47 15.17
N GLN A 115 12.60 -13.34 14.48
CA GLN A 115 12.16 -12.05 15.01
C GLN A 115 10.65 -12.02 15.21
N TYR A 116 9.87 -12.49 14.22
CA TYR A 116 8.41 -12.61 14.31
C TYR A 116 7.98 -13.42 15.54
N ASN A 117 8.50 -14.64 15.70
CA ASN A 117 8.17 -15.49 16.86
C ASN A 117 8.61 -14.89 18.20
N MET A 118 9.77 -14.20 18.24
CA MET A 118 10.22 -13.51 19.46
C MET A 118 9.30 -12.33 19.82
N ALA A 119 8.86 -11.56 18.81
CA ALA A 119 7.91 -10.48 18.99
C ALA A 119 6.56 -11.00 19.47
N VAL A 120 5.98 -12.04 18.86
CA VAL A 120 4.70 -12.64 19.30
C VAL A 120 4.78 -13.11 20.76
N ARG A 121 5.81 -13.88 21.13
CA ARG A 121 5.96 -14.41 22.51
C ARG A 121 6.07 -13.30 23.55
N ARG A 122 6.89 -12.26 23.28
CA ARG A 122 7.05 -11.10 24.17
C ARG A 122 5.78 -10.23 24.20
N GLY A 123 5.10 -10.08 23.06
CA GLY A 123 3.82 -9.38 22.93
C GLY A 123 2.73 -9.98 23.81
N LEU A 124 2.57 -11.31 23.81
CA LEU A 124 1.63 -11.98 24.70
C LEU A 124 1.90 -11.67 26.18
N SER A 125 3.17 -11.68 26.61
CA SER A 125 3.52 -11.29 27.99
C SER A 125 3.33 -9.80 28.31
N LYS A 126 3.45 -8.90 27.31
CA LYS A 126 3.21 -7.46 27.50
C LYS A 126 1.70 -7.17 27.53
N LEU A 127 0.89 -7.89 26.75
CA LEU A 127 -0.57 -7.76 26.74
C LEU A 127 -1.19 -8.11 28.10
N SER A 128 -0.68 -9.13 28.80
CA SER A 128 -1.13 -9.49 30.15
C SER A 128 -0.97 -8.37 31.19
N GLN A 129 -0.11 -7.37 30.94
CA GLN A 129 0.16 -6.26 31.87
C GLN A 129 -0.94 -5.18 31.82
N SER A 130 -1.82 -5.21 30.82
CA SER A 130 -3.06 -4.40 30.74
C SER A 130 -2.91 -2.86 30.89
N SER A 131 -1.69 -2.32 30.78
CA SER A 131 -1.45 -0.87 30.81
C SER A 131 -1.69 -0.23 29.44
N ALA A 132 -2.01 1.07 29.41
CA ALA A 132 -2.20 1.81 28.15
C ALA A 132 -0.98 1.69 27.21
N ASP A 133 0.24 1.90 27.73
CA ASP A 133 1.48 1.81 26.95
C ASP A 133 1.72 0.39 26.39
N SER A 134 1.44 -0.65 27.17
CA SER A 134 1.46 -2.03 26.67
C SER A 134 0.42 -2.27 25.58
N ILE A 135 -0.77 -1.66 25.66
CA ILE A 135 -1.79 -1.79 24.61
C ILE A 135 -1.36 -1.04 23.35
N ASP A 136 -0.87 0.22 23.45
CA ASP A 136 -0.34 0.97 22.30
C ASP A 136 0.79 0.20 21.60
N THR A 137 1.62 -0.51 22.38
CA THR A 137 2.64 -1.43 21.83
C THR A 137 2.03 -2.52 20.96
N ILE A 138 0.98 -3.20 21.46
CA ILE A 138 0.31 -4.30 20.76
C ILE A 138 -0.45 -3.81 19.53
N LEU A 139 -1.05 -2.61 19.57
CA LEU A 139 -1.71 -2.00 18.41
C LEU A 139 -0.72 -1.74 17.27
N VAL A 140 0.46 -1.18 17.57
CA VAL A 140 1.53 -1.02 16.56
C VAL A 140 2.04 -2.37 16.05
N MET A 141 2.18 -3.38 16.91
CA MET A 141 2.55 -4.73 16.48
C MET A 141 1.51 -5.36 15.56
N CYS A 142 0.20 -5.13 15.77
CA CYS A 142 -0.85 -5.58 14.84
C CYS A 142 -0.67 -4.99 13.45
N ALA A 143 -0.27 -3.72 13.31
CA ALA A 143 0.00 -3.11 12.01
C ALA A 143 1.26 -3.67 11.32
N LEU A 144 2.34 -3.88 12.08
CA LEU A 144 3.57 -4.47 11.55
C LEU A 144 3.38 -5.93 11.14
N PHE A 145 2.63 -6.72 11.93
CA PHE A 145 2.28 -8.09 11.57
C PHE A 145 1.28 -8.17 10.42
N TYR A 146 0.27 -7.29 10.34
CA TYR A 146 -0.62 -7.23 9.17
C TYR A 146 0.17 -7.16 7.86
N CYS A 147 1.14 -6.25 7.79
CA CYS A 147 2.00 -6.11 6.62
C CYS A 147 2.87 -7.35 6.36
N ALA A 148 3.34 -8.02 7.41
CA ALA A 148 4.12 -9.25 7.31
C ALA A 148 3.29 -10.42 6.74
N GLU A 149 2.04 -10.56 7.20
CA GLU A 149 1.10 -11.57 6.68
C GLU A 149 0.70 -11.26 5.22
N CYS A 150 0.46 -9.99 4.89
CA CYS A 150 0.18 -9.55 3.51
C CYS A 150 1.31 -9.91 2.53
N LEU A 151 2.57 -9.58 2.86
CA LEU A 151 3.73 -9.90 2.02
C LEU A 151 3.89 -11.41 1.78
N GLN A 152 3.62 -12.23 2.81
CA GLN A 152 3.66 -13.70 2.74
C GLN A 152 2.44 -14.32 2.04
N GLY A 153 1.39 -13.55 1.74
CA GLY A 153 0.13 -14.04 1.16
C GLY A 153 -0.80 -14.72 2.18
N TYR A 154 -0.61 -14.51 3.49
CA TYR A 154 -1.40 -15.11 4.56
C TYR A 154 -2.62 -14.23 4.93
N TYR A 155 -3.50 -13.97 3.96
CA TYR A 155 -4.56 -12.97 4.13
C TYR A 155 -5.53 -13.25 5.30
N GLN A 156 -5.84 -14.51 5.62
CA GLN A 156 -6.61 -14.86 6.81
C GLN A 156 -5.92 -14.49 8.14
N ALA A 157 -4.59 -14.44 8.18
CA ALA A 157 -3.84 -13.96 9.33
C ALA A 157 -3.82 -12.42 9.36
N ALA A 158 -3.62 -11.77 8.22
CA ALA A 158 -3.72 -10.31 8.07
C ALA A 158 -5.08 -9.80 8.59
N LEU A 159 -6.21 -10.31 8.09
CA LEU A 159 -7.56 -9.93 8.53
C LEU A 159 -7.76 -10.10 10.06
N ARG A 160 -7.20 -11.17 10.65
CA ARG A 160 -7.22 -11.37 12.11
C ARG A 160 -6.40 -10.33 12.88
N HIS A 161 -5.30 -9.81 12.32
CA HIS A 161 -4.54 -8.71 12.94
C HIS A 161 -5.30 -7.39 12.92
N VAL A 162 -5.96 -7.03 11.81
CA VAL A 162 -6.83 -5.83 11.73
C VAL A 162 -7.93 -5.93 12.78
N ALA A 163 -8.74 -6.98 12.71
CA ALA A 163 -9.94 -7.12 13.53
C ALA A 163 -9.60 -7.29 15.03
N SER A 164 -8.41 -7.81 15.36
CA SER A 164 -7.92 -7.81 16.73
C SER A 164 -7.45 -6.43 17.20
N GLY A 165 -6.71 -5.69 16.36
CA GLY A 165 -6.23 -4.34 16.67
C GLY A 165 -7.39 -3.36 16.90
N VAL A 166 -8.33 -3.31 15.95
CA VAL A 166 -9.54 -2.48 16.03
C VAL A 166 -10.38 -2.82 17.27
N ARG A 167 -10.60 -4.10 17.57
CA ARG A 167 -11.32 -4.54 18.78
C ARG A 167 -10.64 -4.09 20.07
N ILE A 168 -9.31 -4.18 20.15
CA ILE A 168 -8.53 -3.76 21.32
C ILE A 168 -8.58 -2.23 21.48
N LEU A 169 -8.46 -1.48 20.37
CA LEU A 169 -8.58 -0.02 20.33
C LEU A 169 -9.93 0.44 20.89
N ARG A 170 -11.05 -0.05 20.33
CA ARG A 170 -12.41 0.31 20.75
C ARG A 170 -12.70 -0.07 22.21
N TYR A 171 -12.23 -1.24 22.66
CA TYR A 171 -12.42 -1.67 24.05
C TYR A 171 -11.74 -0.73 25.05
N GLN A 172 -10.52 -0.24 24.75
CA GLN A 172 -9.84 0.74 25.60
C GLN A 172 -10.54 2.11 25.61
N GLU A 173 -11.10 2.54 24.47
CA GLU A 173 -11.86 3.80 24.37
C GLU A 173 -13.15 3.74 25.19
N GLN A 174 -13.91 2.64 25.09
CA GLN A 174 -15.12 2.39 25.88
C GLN A 174 -14.85 2.40 27.39
N LEU A 175 -13.72 1.84 27.84
CA LEU A 175 -13.34 1.80 29.25
C LEU A 175 -12.92 3.15 29.85
N ARG A 176 -12.83 4.22 29.06
CA ARG A 176 -12.47 5.59 29.51
C ARG A 176 -11.25 5.64 30.43
N LEU A 177 -10.20 4.88 30.11
CA LEU A 177 -8.83 5.23 30.53
C LEU A 177 -8.39 6.49 29.78
N GLY A 178 -8.96 7.64 30.16
CA GLY A 178 -8.71 8.98 29.63
C GLY A 178 -7.35 9.54 30.00
N ARG A 179 -6.31 8.70 29.90
CA ARG A 179 -4.92 9.13 29.91
C ARG A 179 -4.64 9.76 28.57
N SER A 180 -3.95 10.90 28.56
CA SER A 180 -3.24 11.32 27.36
C SER A 180 -2.38 10.15 26.85
N GLY A 181 -2.27 10.00 25.53
CA GLY A 181 -1.38 9.01 24.95
C GLY A 181 0.05 9.18 25.49
N SER A 182 0.83 8.10 25.51
CA SER A 182 2.26 8.23 25.80
C SER A 182 2.84 9.28 24.83
N PRO A 183 3.67 10.25 25.26
CA PRO A 183 4.17 11.31 24.37
C PRO A 183 5.02 10.75 23.21
N TYR A 184 5.48 9.50 23.34
CA TYR A 184 6.17 8.75 22.28
C TYR A 184 5.23 7.91 21.39
N ARG A 185 3.95 7.77 21.77
CA ARG A 185 2.89 7.04 21.05
C ARG A 185 1.59 7.85 20.98
N PRO A 186 1.52 8.89 20.11
CA PRO A 186 0.27 9.59 19.82
C PRO A 186 -0.80 8.61 19.31
N ARG A 187 -1.96 8.60 19.99
CA ARG A 187 -3.03 7.62 19.73
C ARG A 187 -3.67 7.80 18.35
N GLU A 188 -3.69 9.01 17.81
CA GLU A 188 -4.32 9.30 16.51
C GLU A 188 -3.55 8.70 15.32
N GLU A 189 -2.21 8.64 15.36
CA GLU A 189 -1.42 7.91 14.34
C GLU A 189 -1.75 6.41 14.35
N ILE A 190 -1.90 5.83 15.54
CA ILE A 190 -2.33 4.43 15.71
C ILE A 190 -3.74 4.22 15.14
N LYS A 191 -4.67 5.18 15.34
CA LYS A 191 -6.00 5.15 14.72
C LYS A 191 -5.93 5.24 13.20
N PHE A 192 -5.17 6.18 12.62
CA PHE A 192 -5.06 6.33 11.16
C PHE A 192 -4.50 5.07 10.49
N ILE A 193 -3.48 4.44 11.09
CA ILE A 193 -2.93 3.17 10.59
C ILE A 193 -3.98 2.05 10.67
N LEU A 194 -4.68 1.91 11.81
CA LEU A 194 -5.70 0.87 11.97
C LEU A 194 -6.95 1.12 11.10
N ALA A 195 -7.33 2.37 10.87
CA ALA A 195 -8.41 2.74 9.96
C ALA A 195 -8.05 2.46 8.49
N ALA A 196 -6.79 2.68 8.07
CA ALA A 196 -6.32 2.29 6.74
C ALA A 196 -6.35 0.76 6.56
N MET A 197 -6.01 -0.01 7.60
CA MET A 197 -6.12 -1.46 7.60
C MET A 197 -7.59 -1.95 7.64
N GLU A 198 -8.47 -1.24 8.35
CA GLU A 198 -9.91 -1.51 8.41
C GLU A 198 -10.60 -1.20 7.07
N ASN A 199 -10.18 -0.14 6.37
CA ASN A 199 -10.60 0.13 5.01
C ASN A 199 -10.31 -1.07 4.10
N GLN A 200 -9.06 -1.53 4.04
CA GLN A 200 -8.67 -2.69 3.24
C GLN A 200 -9.39 -3.99 3.64
N LEU A 201 -9.84 -4.13 4.90
CA LEU A 201 -10.67 -5.25 5.33
C LEU A 201 -12.10 -5.14 4.77
N LEU A 202 -12.68 -3.95 4.72
CA LEU A 202 -14.02 -3.70 4.16
C LEU A 202 -14.02 -3.77 2.63
N GLU A 203 -13.01 -3.18 1.97
CA GLU A 203 -12.84 -3.15 0.51
C GLU A 203 -12.84 -4.55 -0.16
N VAL A 204 -12.44 -5.59 0.58
CA VAL A 204 -12.38 -6.99 0.09
C VAL A 204 -13.48 -7.88 0.69
N GLY A 205 -14.47 -7.32 1.39
CA GLY A 205 -15.50 -8.09 2.10
C GLY A 205 -14.94 -8.98 3.23
N GLY A 206 -13.75 -8.67 3.74
CA GLY A 206 -12.97 -9.51 4.67
C GLY A 206 -13.67 -9.81 6.00
N GLU A 207 -14.68 -9.01 6.35
CA GLU A 207 -15.57 -9.27 7.48
C GLU A 207 -16.40 -10.56 7.37
N LEU A 208 -16.60 -11.10 6.16
CA LEU A 208 -17.24 -12.40 5.93
C LEU A 208 -16.45 -13.57 6.53
N PHE A 209 -15.13 -13.39 6.73
CA PHE A 209 -14.23 -14.39 7.30
C PHE A 209 -13.95 -14.16 8.80
N LEU A 210 -14.58 -13.15 9.42
CA LEU A 210 -14.45 -12.88 10.85
C LEU A 210 -15.52 -13.62 11.67
N PRO A 211 -15.17 -14.20 12.84
CA PRO A 211 -16.17 -14.66 13.79
C PRO A 211 -17.12 -13.51 14.18
N ALA A 212 -18.43 -13.76 14.26
CA ALA A 212 -19.45 -12.73 14.48
C ALA A 212 -19.16 -11.79 15.69
N ARG A 213 -18.65 -12.36 16.80
CA ARG A 213 -18.20 -11.61 17.99
C ARG A 213 -17.10 -10.56 17.74
N ILE A 214 -16.42 -10.63 16.58
CA ILE A 214 -15.39 -9.69 16.14
C ILE A 214 -15.95 -8.74 15.07
N LYS A 215 -16.84 -9.19 14.17
CA LYS A 215 -17.50 -8.31 13.17
C LYS A 215 -18.24 -7.12 13.82
N LEU A 216 -18.83 -7.32 15.01
CA LEU A 216 -19.40 -6.22 15.83
C LEU A 216 -18.41 -5.08 16.12
N TYR A 217 -17.11 -5.38 16.19
CA TYR A 217 -16.04 -4.40 16.38
C TYR A 217 -15.42 -3.90 15.07
N THR A 218 -16.05 -4.16 13.92
CA THR A 218 -15.72 -3.52 12.62
C THR A 218 -16.93 -2.82 11.97
N SER A 219 -18.10 -2.79 12.64
CA SER A 219 -19.35 -2.25 12.08
C SER A 219 -19.53 -0.72 12.16
N THR A 220 -18.57 0.03 12.71
CA THR A 220 -18.68 1.51 12.85
C THR A 220 -17.34 2.19 12.64
N CYS A 221 -17.33 3.40 12.09
CA CYS A 221 -16.13 4.25 11.94
C CYS A 221 -15.37 4.44 13.27
N LEU A 222 -14.03 4.43 13.22
CA LEU A 222 -13.17 4.83 14.34
C LEU A 222 -13.20 6.36 14.50
N HIS A 223 -13.45 6.86 15.71
CA HIS A 223 -13.63 8.30 15.91
C HIS A 223 -12.32 9.10 15.84
N VAL A 224 -12.02 9.61 14.65
CA VAL A 224 -11.04 10.67 14.38
C VAL A 224 -11.79 11.99 14.20
N PRO A 225 -11.35 13.11 14.80
CA PRO A 225 -11.95 14.43 14.58
C PRO A 225 -11.91 14.83 13.09
N PHE A 226 -13.04 15.22 12.53
CA PHE A 226 -13.12 15.74 11.16
C PHE A 226 -12.97 17.27 11.18
N GLU A 227 -11.83 17.76 10.73
CA GLU A 227 -11.63 19.17 10.40
C GLU A 227 -12.14 19.44 8.98
N ASP A 228 -12.88 20.53 8.79
CA ASP A 228 -13.53 20.84 7.51
C ASP A 228 -12.52 21.42 6.51
N PRO A 229 -12.25 20.76 5.36
CA PRO A 229 -11.27 21.23 4.39
C PRO A 229 -11.71 22.48 3.62
N SER A 230 -12.91 23.04 3.87
CA SER A 230 -13.41 24.22 3.13
C SER A 230 -12.60 25.51 3.34
N GLY A 231 -11.68 25.53 4.31
CA GLY A 231 -10.82 26.65 4.68
C GLY A 231 -9.99 27.25 3.53
N THR A 232 -9.63 28.52 3.64
CA THR A 232 -9.05 29.31 2.52
C THR A 232 -7.67 28.86 2.06
N MET A 233 -6.90 28.18 2.90
CA MET A 233 -5.47 27.86 2.67
C MET A 233 -5.10 26.41 3.03
N SER A 234 -6.02 25.46 2.87
CA SER A 234 -5.80 24.07 3.26
C SER A 234 -4.64 23.41 2.49
N THR A 235 -3.78 22.68 3.20
CA THR A 235 -2.64 21.97 2.60
C THR A 235 -3.07 20.64 1.96
N LEU A 236 -2.22 20.09 1.07
CA LEU A 236 -2.44 18.75 0.50
C LEU A 236 -2.48 17.65 1.58
N GLU A 237 -1.80 17.88 2.70
CA GLU A 237 -1.77 16.95 3.82
C GLU A 237 -3.09 16.95 4.59
N GLU A 238 -3.60 18.13 4.96
CA GLU A 238 -4.94 18.30 5.56
C GLU A 238 -6.05 17.74 4.66
N LEU A 239 -5.98 18.05 3.36
CA LEU A 239 -6.91 17.50 2.36
C LEU A 239 -6.86 15.97 2.34
N GLY A 240 -5.66 15.39 2.40
CA GLY A 240 -5.49 13.93 2.45
C GLY A 240 -5.97 13.29 3.74
N ASP A 241 -5.81 13.95 4.89
CA ASP A 241 -6.31 13.45 6.18
C ASP A 241 -7.85 13.56 6.27
N ALA A 242 -8.43 14.67 5.80
CA ALA A 242 -9.88 14.81 5.63
C ALA A 242 -10.45 13.73 4.70
N PHE A 243 -9.78 13.43 3.57
CA PHE A 243 -10.20 12.37 2.66
C PHE A 243 -10.17 10.98 3.32
N LYS A 244 -9.14 10.64 4.10
CA LYS A 244 -9.07 9.35 4.83
C LYS A 244 -10.27 9.13 5.75
N ILE A 245 -10.70 10.19 6.46
CA ILE A 245 -11.85 10.16 7.37
C ILE A 245 -13.16 9.98 6.59
N ILE A 246 -13.35 10.71 5.49
CA ILE A 246 -14.50 10.56 4.60
C ILE A 246 -14.55 9.14 4.02
N TYR A 247 -13.43 8.62 3.55
CA TYR A 247 -13.34 7.32 2.90
C TYR A 247 -13.58 6.13 3.86
N ASN A 248 -13.06 6.19 5.09
CA ASN A 248 -13.40 5.18 6.10
C ASN A 248 -14.90 5.18 6.41
N LYS A 249 -15.52 6.36 6.60
CA LYS A 249 -16.97 6.44 6.83
C LYS A 249 -17.78 5.93 5.63
N PHE A 250 -17.38 6.27 4.42
CA PHE A 250 -17.97 5.77 3.17
C PHE A 250 -18.00 4.23 3.12
N LEU A 251 -16.87 3.56 3.39
CA LEU A 251 -16.81 2.09 3.40
C LEU A 251 -17.70 1.46 4.48
N HIS A 252 -17.73 2.00 5.70
CA HIS A 252 -18.64 1.50 6.74
C HIS A 252 -20.12 1.65 6.35
N VAL A 253 -20.50 2.72 5.63
CA VAL A 253 -21.87 2.90 5.12
C VAL A 253 -22.21 1.86 4.04
N LEU A 254 -21.29 1.54 3.12
CA LEU A 254 -21.51 0.52 2.08
C LEU A 254 -21.65 -0.89 2.67
N SER A 255 -20.70 -1.35 3.49
CA SER A 255 -20.77 -2.68 4.15
C SER A 255 -22.03 -2.83 5.01
N SER A 256 -22.47 -1.74 5.66
CA SER A 256 -23.73 -1.73 6.41
C SER A 256 -24.96 -1.82 5.50
N ALA A 257 -24.96 -1.16 4.34
CA ALA A 257 -26.04 -1.23 3.36
C ALA A 257 -26.17 -2.63 2.72
N GLU A 258 -25.06 -3.25 2.33
CA GLU A 258 -25.02 -4.63 1.81
C GLU A 258 -25.50 -5.67 2.84
N SER A 259 -25.17 -5.44 4.12
CA SER A 259 -25.65 -6.26 5.23
C SER A 259 -27.14 -6.04 5.51
N PHE A 260 -27.62 -4.79 5.38
CA PHE A 260 -29.00 -4.39 5.66
C PHE A 260 -30.01 -4.89 4.61
N ALA A 261 -29.62 -4.92 3.33
CA ALA A 261 -30.50 -5.18 2.17
C ALA A 261 -31.18 -6.57 2.11
N LYS A 262 -31.07 -7.37 3.18
CA LYS A 262 -31.62 -8.74 3.29
C LYS A 262 -32.79 -8.84 4.28
N ASP A 263 -32.73 -8.15 5.42
CA ASP A 263 -33.66 -8.39 6.57
C ASP A 263 -34.00 -7.12 7.40
N GLY A 264 -33.63 -5.92 6.96
CA GLY A 264 -33.60 -4.71 7.81
C GLY A 264 -34.88 -3.86 7.91
N SER A 265 -35.02 -3.08 8.99
CA SER A 265 -36.16 -2.17 9.26
C SER A 265 -36.02 -0.76 8.68
N GLU A 266 -37.15 -0.10 8.38
CA GLU A 266 -37.22 1.25 7.79
C GLU A 266 -36.42 2.31 8.58
N GLU A 267 -36.43 2.24 9.92
CA GLU A 267 -35.69 3.17 10.78
C GLU A 267 -34.17 3.09 10.55
N VAL A 268 -33.63 1.87 10.47
CA VAL A 268 -32.20 1.66 10.18
C VAL A 268 -31.89 2.01 8.71
N GLN A 269 -32.82 1.79 7.78
CA GLN A 269 -32.68 2.27 6.40
C GLN A 269 -32.55 3.80 6.33
N ALA A 270 -33.39 4.52 7.09
CA ALA A 270 -33.35 5.97 7.20
C ALA A 270 -32.04 6.45 7.85
N GLN A 271 -31.56 5.77 8.90
CA GLN A 271 -30.29 6.10 9.55
C GLN A 271 -29.07 5.85 8.64
N LEU A 272 -29.07 4.78 7.84
CA LEU A 272 -28.03 4.52 6.84
C LEU A 272 -28.07 5.56 5.71
N LYS A 273 -29.25 5.90 5.21
CA LYS A 273 -29.43 6.97 4.22
C LYS A 273 -28.92 8.32 4.74
N ALA A 274 -29.20 8.67 6.00
CA ALA A 274 -28.69 9.88 6.62
C ALA A 274 -27.15 9.90 6.69
N GLN A 275 -26.51 8.77 7.01
CA GLN A 275 -25.05 8.65 7.00
C GLN A 275 -24.46 8.75 5.59
N TYR A 276 -25.12 8.19 4.58
CA TYR A 276 -24.74 8.32 3.17
C TYR A 276 -24.79 9.79 2.70
N MET A 277 -25.84 10.52 3.07
CA MET A 277 -25.97 11.95 2.72
C MET A 277 -24.89 12.83 3.39
N ASP A 278 -24.52 12.54 4.65
CA ASP A 278 -23.39 13.21 5.33
C ASP A 278 -22.04 12.92 4.64
N VAL A 279 -21.81 11.68 4.18
CA VAL A 279 -20.62 11.34 3.38
C VAL A 279 -20.62 12.12 2.06
N LEU A 280 -21.76 12.22 1.38
CA LEU A 280 -21.90 12.98 0.13
C LEU A 280 -21.62 14.47 0.32
N GLU A 281 -22.15 15.09 1.39
CA GLU A 281 -21.88 16.50 1.71
C GLU A 281 -20.39 16.75 1.98
N ARG A 282 -19.76 15.93 2.84
CA ARG A 282 -18.31 16.04 3.14
C ARG A 282 -17.46 15.84 1.88
N MET A 283 -17.85 14.89 1.03
CA MET A 283 -17.12 14.61 -0.22
C MET A 283 -17.24 15.77 -1.23
N SER A 284 -18.36 16.48 -1.25
CA SER A 284 -18.54 17.72 -2.03
C SER A 284 -17.68 18.88 -1.49
N ARG A 285 -17.64 19.06 -0.15
CA ARG A 285 -16.78 20.06 0.53
C ARG A 285 -15.30 19.78 0.27
N PHE A 286 -14.87 18.53 0.43
CA PHE A 286 -13.51 18.08 0.09
C PHE A 286 -13.18 18.33 -1.38
N SER A 287 -14.06 17.93 -2.32
CA SER A 287 -13.81 18.10 -3.75
C SER A 287 -13.62 19.58 -4.13
N THR A 288 -14.48 20.46 -3.59
CA THR A 288 -14.40 21.92 -3.79
C THR A 288 -13.08 22.50 -3.26
N ALA A 289 -12.62 22.04 -2.09
CA ALA A 289 -11.34 22.47 -1.51
C ALA A 289 -10.13 21.92 -2.28
N PHE A 290 -10.22 20.68 -2.77
CA PHE A 290 -9.19 20.03 -3.54
C PHE A 290 -9.02 20.67 -4.94
N ASP A 291 -10.11 21.01 -5.64
CA ASP A 291 -10.03 21.75 -6.91
C ASP A 291 -9.45 23.15 -6.70
N ARG A 292 -9.80 23.84 -5.61
CA ARG A 292 -9.18 25.12 -5.23
C ARG A 292 -7.67 24.97 -5.04
N PHE A 293 -7.23 23.94 -4.32
CA PHE A 293 -5.81 23.65 -4.09
C PHE A 293 -5.07 23.33 -5.41
N VAL A 294 -5.63 22.49 -6.28
CA VAL A 294 -5.06 22.15 -7.58
C VAL A 294 -4.98 23.37 -8.51
N ALA A 295 -5.96 24.27 -8.46
CA ALA A 295 -5.94 25.52 -9.23
C ALA A 295 -4.88 26.53 -8.74
N THR A 296 -4.56 26.55 -7.44
CA THR A 296 -3.57 27.48 -6.86
C THR A 296 -2.14 26.93 -6.77
N ASN A 297 -1.93 25.61 -6.94
CA ASN A 297 -0.63 24.96 -6.80
C ASN A 297 -0.22 24.23 -8.11
N PRO A 298 0.48 24.89 -9.04
CA PRO A 298 0.83 24.31 -10.34
C PRO A 298 1.76 23.09 -10.20
N GLN A 299 1.36 21.95 -10.79
CA GLN A 299 2.09 20.67 -10.65
C GLN A 299 3.59 20.73 -10.97
N HIS A 300 4.01 21.61 -11.88
CA HIS A 300 5.42 21.76 -12.28
C HIS A 300 6.31 22.34 -11.16
N GLN A 301 5.72 22.95 -10.14
CA GLN A 301 6.42 23.51 -8.97
C GLN A 301 6.50 22.51 -7.80
N MET A 302 5.70 21.44 -7.85
CA MET A 302 5.71 20.36 -6.86
C MET A 302 6.86 19.39 -7.12
N ASP A 303 7.45 18.87 -6.04
CA ASP A 303 8.28 17.66 -6.08
C ASP A 303 7.47 16.42 -6.51
N GLU A 304 8.16 15.32 -6.79
CA GLU A 304 7.57 14.09 -7.29
C GLU A 304 6.62 13.41 -6.29
N ASN A 305 6.93 13.45 -4.98
CA ASN A 305 6.12 12.79 -3.94
C ASN A 305 4.81 13.55 -3.72
N THR A 306 4.87 14.88 -3.58
CA THR A 306 3.69 15.75 -3.49
C THR A 306 2.81 15.60 -4.71
N ARG A 307 3.39 15.58 -5.92
CA ARG A 307 2.67 15.39 -7.18
C ARG A 307 2.04 14.00 -7.29
N MET A 308 2.72 12.95 -6.79
CA MET A 308 2.20 11.58 -6.73
C MET A 308 1.01 11.48 -5.76
N TYR A 309 1.12 12.04 -4.55
CA TYR A 309 0.04 12.03 -3.57
C TYR A 309 -1.18 12.82 -4.02
N MET A 310 -0.98 13.95 -4.70
CA MET A 310 -2.06 14.70 -5.35
C MET A 310 -2.76 13.87 -6.44
N LYS A 311 -2.03 13.10 -7.26
CA LYS A 311 -2.62 12.16 -8.24
C LYS A 311 -3.39 11.03 -7.54
N THR A 312 -2.87 10.48 -6.43
CA THR A 312 -3.60 9.51 -5.60
C THR A 312 -4.94 10.08 -5.14
N LEU A 313 -4.96 11.26 -4.51
CA LEU A 313 -6.20 11.88 -4.05
C LEU A 313 -7.17 12.20 -5.20
N HIS A 314 -6.66 12.65 -6.36
CA HIS A 314 -7.51 12.88 -7.54
C HIS A 314 -8.14 11.57 -8.06
N MET A 315 -7.39 10.48 -8.15
CA MET A 315 -7.86 9.17 -8.60
C MET A 315 -8.90 8.59 -7.62
N TRP A 316 -8.63 8.63 -6.32
CA TRP A 316 -9.55 8.17 -5.28
C TRP A 316 -10.81 9.03 -5.18
N ARG A 317 -10.70 10.35 -5.40
CA ARG A 317 -11.84 11.26 -5.53
C ARG A 317 -12.82 10.83 -6.62
N ASN A 318 -12.31 10.51 -7.82
CA ASN A 318 -13.14 10.04 -8.93
C ASN A 318 -13.79 8.70 -8.58
N THR A 319 -13.02 7.78 -8.00
CA THR A 319 -13.50 6.44 -7.56
C THR A 319 -14.71 6.54 -6.62
N VAL A 320 -14.60 7.34 -5.55
CA VAL A 320 -15.72 7.57 -4.61
C VAL A 320 -16.86 8.35 -5.27
N GLY A 321 -16.55 9.28 -6.17
CA GLY A 321 -17.53 10.05 -6.94
C GLY A 321 -18.45 9.18 -7.79
N VAL A 322 -17.92 8.19 -8.52
CA VAL A 322 -18.73 7.24 -9.33
C VAL A 322 -19.76 6.51 -8.46
N VAL A 323 -19.37 6.02 -7.27
CA VAL A 323 -20.28 5.31 -6.37
C VAL A 323 -21.30 6.25 -5.72
N LEU A 324 -20.92 7.47 -5.35
CA LEU A 324 -21.87 8.44 -4.78
C LEU A 324 -22.87 8.97 -5.81
N ASN A 325 -22.46 9.11 -7.07
CA ASN A 325 -23.32 9.54 -8.17
C ASN A 325 -24.32 8.47 -8.63
N ALA A 326 -24.15 7.21 -8.21
CA ALA A 326 -25.11 6.13 -8.45
C ALA A 326 -26.48 6.37 -7.77
N GLY A 327 -26.51 7.18 -6.70
CA GLY A 327 -27.69 7.43 -5.87
C GLY A 327 -27.85 6.45 -4.71
N TRP A 328 -28.95 6.60 -3.96
CA TRP A 328 -29.27 5.75 -2.80
C TRP A 328 -30.56 4.92 -3.02
N PRO A 329 -30.54 3.61 -2.77
CA PRO A 329 -29.35 2.79 -2.47
C PRO A 329 -28.43 2.69 -3.70
N PRO A 330 -27.11 2.47 -3.52
CA PRO A 330 -26.22 2.21 -4.65
C PRO A 330 -26.68 1.01 -5.46
N CYS A 331 -26.62 1.10 -6.80
CA CYS A 331 -26.93 -0.02 -7.69
C CYS A 331 -25.95 -0.11 -8.87
N ASP A 332 -25.47 -1.32 -9.14
CA ASP A 332 -24.41 -1.62 -10.11
C ASP A 332 -24.72 -1.13 -11.53
N SER A 333 -26.00 -1.06 -11.90
CA SER A 333 -26.47 -0.61 -13.22
C SER A 333 -26.40 0.90 -13.42
N ALA A 334 -26.17 1.69 -12.36
CA ALA A 334 -25.91 3.12 -12.50
C ALA A 334 -24.47 3.42 -12.94
N TRP A 335 -23.52 2.54 -12.63
CA TRP A 335 -22.08 2.76 -12.85
C TRP A 335 -21.68 2.77 -14.34
N ASP A 336 -22.47 2.13 -15.20
CA ASP A 336 -22.25 2.10 -16.66
C ASP A 336 -22.19 3.49 -17.31
N LYS A 337 -22.74 4.51 -16.65
CA LYS A 337 -22.74 5.91 -17.10
C LYS A 337 -21.38 6.61 -16.92
N HIS A 338 -20.44 5.98 -16.22
CA HIS A 338 -19.20 6.60 -15.74
C HIS A 338 -17.94 6.14 -16.50
N THR A 339 -18.06 5.62 -17.73
CA THR A 339 -16.93 5.21 -18.58
C THR A 339 -15.85 6.31 -18.72
N ALA A 340 -16.23 7.58 -18.77
CA ALA A 340 -15.29 8.69 -18.80
C ALA A 340 -14.45 8.81 -17.51
N ASP A 341 -15.08 8.69 -16.34
CA ASP A 341 -14.41 8.73 -15.03
C ASP A 341 -13.47 7.52 -14.87
N TYR A 342 -13.91 6.34 -15.29
CA TYR A 342 -13.08 5.12 -15.35
C TYR A 342 -11.85 5.30 -16.25
N ALA A 343 -11.98 5.97 -17.41
CA ALA A 343 -10.86 6.24 -18.32
C ALA A 343 -9.87 7.29 -17.75
N VAL A 344 -10.36 8.29 -17.01
CA VAL A 344 -9.53 9.24 -16.24
C VAL A 344 -8.76 8.51 -15.16
N ILE A 345 -9.42 7.64 -14.38
CA ILE A 345 -8.82 6.79 -13.35
C ILE A 345 -7.70 5.92 -13.93
N CYS A 346 -7.93 5.20 -15.03
CA CYS A 346 -6.89 4.39 -15.69
C CYS A 346 -5.69 5.23 -16.11
N SER A 347 -5.90 6.46 -16.57
CA SER A 347 -4.83 7.33 -17.04
C SER A 347 -3.97 7.89 -15.90
N LEU A 348 -4.58 8.18 -14.75
CA LEU A 348 -3.84 8.51 -13.52
C LEU A 348 -3.04 7.30 -13.02
N ALA A 349 -3.68 6.14 -12.91
CA ALA A 349 -3.02 4.92 -12.45
C ALA A 349 -1.85 4.48 -13.37
N GLU A 350 -1.98 4.65 -14.69
CA GLU A 350 -0.93 4.35 -15.67
C GLU A 350 0.31 5.22 -15.51
N ASP A 351 0.12 6.53 -15.30
CA ASP A 351 1.19 7.48 -15.04
C ASP A 351 1.86 7.19 -13.67
N MET A 352 1.09 6.89 -12.64
CA MET A 352 1.61 6.46 -11.33
C MET A 352 2.43 5.16 -11.42
N ILE A 353 1.93 4.14 -12.13
CA ILE A 353 2.61 2.86 -12.32
C ILE A 353 3.91 3.04 -13.14
N SER A 354 3.88 3.86 -14.19
CA SER A 354 5.03 4.06 -15.08
C SER A 354 6.20 4.76 -14.37
N ASN A 355 5.93 5.84 -13.63
CA ASN A 355 6.97 6.57 -12.89
C ASN A 355 7.52 5.77 -11.69
N SER A 356 6.69 4.96 -11.02
CA SER A 356 7.11 4.13 -9.88
C SER A 356 8.03 2.94 -10.23
N THR A 357 8.55 2.89 -11.46
CA THR A 357 9.66 2.00 -11.86
C THR A 357 11.03 2.52 -11.39
N LEU A 358 11.12 3.78 -10.96
CA LEU A 358 12.28 4.32 -10.23
C LEU A 358 12.16 4.00 -8.73
N ALA A 359 13.30 3.71 -8.10
CA ALA A 359 13.36 3.17 -6.73
C ALA A 359 12.73 4.10 -5.67
N PRO A 360 12.13 3.55 -4.59
CA PRO A 360 11.42 4.34 -3.59
C PRO A 360 12.29 5.45 -2.98
N PRO A 361 11.72 6.64 -2.73
CA PRO A 361 12.46 7.79 -2.21
C PRO A 361 12.96 7.49 -0.79
N GLY A 362 14.27 7.36 -0.64
CA GLY A 362 14.90 7.25 0.68
C GLY A 362 14.66 8.52 1.51
N PRO A 363 14.69 8.43 2.86
CA PRO A 363 14.28 9.52 3.75
C PRO A 363 15.02 10.83 3.46
N ALA A 364 14.26 11.92 3.48
CA ALA A 364 14.79 13.27 3.29
C ALA A 364 15.76 13.62 4.42
N HIS A 365 16.97 14.06 4.07
CA HIS A 365 17.92 14.56 5.06
C HIS A 365 17.44 15.92 5.60
N PRO A 366 17.56 16.19 6.92
CA PRO A 366 17.21 17.49 7.47
C PRO A 366 18.10 18.58 6.84
N THR A 367 17.48 19.52 6.13
CA THR A 367 18.17 20.63 5.48
C THR A 367 18.71 21.59 6.53
N SER A 368 20.04 21.62 6.71
CA SER A 368 20.70 22.55 7.63
C SER A 368 20.57 24.00 7.15
N THR A 369 19.90 24.84 7.95
CA THR A 369 19.55 26.21 7.58
C THR A 369 20.78 27.14 7.55
N THR A 370 21.53 27.16 6.46
CA THR A 370 22.70 28.04 6.30
C THR A 370 22.29 29.47 5.92
N GLY A 371 21.84 30.25 6.90
CA GLY A 371 21.75 31.71 6.79
C GLY A 371 23.14 32.32 6.59
N ASN A 372 23.29 33.26 5.64
CA ASN A 372 24.60 33.72 5.18
C ASN A 372 24.71 35.25 5.06
N LYS A 373 25.50 35.88 5.95
CA LYS A 373 26.57 36.88 5.67
C LYS A 373 26.94 37.66 6.95
N GLY A 374 28.22 37.68 7.32
CA GLY A 374 28.74 38.45 8.46
C GLY A 374 30.27 38.52 8.51
N LYS A 375 30.86 39.48 7.81
CA LYS A 375 32.32 39.65 7.61
C LYS A 375 33.11 39.72 8.94
N LYS A 376 34.22 38.95 9.06
CA LYS A 376 35.62 39.48 9.08
C LYS A 376 36.68 38.38 9.31
N GLN A 377 37.87 38.62 8.76
CA GLN A 377 39.15 37.96 9.06
C GLN A 377 39.94 38.89 10.03
N PRO A 378 40.94 38.42 10.81
CA PRO A 378 42.25 38.10 10.22
C PRO A 378 43.10 36.96 10.87
N SER A 379 44.03 36.46 10.06
CA SER A 379 45.37 35.85 10.33
C SER A 379 45.79 35.19 11.67
N ALA A 380 46.45 34.03 11.48
CA ALA A 380 47.60 33.48 12.22
C ALA A 380 47.38 32.72 13.56
N GLY A 381 47.98 31.51 13.64
CA GLY A 381 48.04 30.67 14.84
C GLY A 381 48.30 29.20 14.52
N HIS A 382 49.42 28.63 14.98
CA HIS A 382 49.81 27.23 14.74
C HIS A 382 48.95 26.24 15.53
N SER A 383 48.56 25.11 14.91
CA SER A 383 48.93 23.76 15.41
C SER A 383 48.51 22.64 14.44
N ARG A 384 49.34 21.61 14.28
CA ARG A 384 48.94 20.34 13.64
C ARG A 384 48.25 19.44 14.66
N ARG A 385 47.11 18.86 14.30
CA ARG A 385 46.65 17.57 14.86
C ARG A 385 46.13 16.68 13.74
N ASP A 386 46.74 15.53 13.58
CA ASP A 386 46.21 14.45 12.76
C ASP A 386 44.83 14.03 13.27
N THR A 387 43.88 13.92 12.34
CA THR A 387 42.61 13.23 12.57
C THR A 387 42.45 12.15 11.51
N THR A 388 43.22 11.07 11.67
CA THR A 388 43.11 9.85 10.87
C THR A 388 41.72 9.23 11.05
N ARG A 389 40.77 9.62 10.19
CA ARG A 389 39.49 8.93 10.06
C ARG A 389 39.75 7.45 9.74
N PRO A 390 39.15 6.50 10.46
CA PRO A 390 39.25 5.08 10.09
C PRO A 390 38.57 4.85 8.73
N THR A 391 39.36 4.46 7.73
CA THR A 391 38.89 4.09 6.39
C THR A 391 38.35 2.66 6.40
N TYR A 392 37.06 2.52 6.69
CA TYR A 392 36.36 1.24 6.60
C TYR A 392 36.26 0.75 5.15
N THR A 393 37.04 -0.27 4.79
CA THR A 393 36.98 -0.94 3.49
C THR A 393 35.78 -1.88 3.39
N CYS A 394 35.07 -1.84 2.26
CA CYS A 394 33.98 -2.76 1.96
C CYS A 394 34.55 -4.10 1.43
N ILE A 395 34.02 -5.23 1.89
CA ILE A 395 34.66 -6.55 1.69
C ILE A 395 33.97 -7.44 0.63
N LEU A 396 32.67 -7.28 0.36
CA LEU A 396 31.93 -8.18 -0.55
C LEU A 396 30.95 -7.45 -1.50
N PRO A 397 30.64 -8.03 -2.68
CA PRO A 397 29.77 -7.43 -3.68
C PRO A 397 28.30 -7.41 -3.26
N LYS A 398 27.55 -6.44 -3.80
CA LYS A 398 26.10 -6.28 -3.58
C LYS A 398 25.29 -7.15 -4.54
N PRO A 399 24.05 -7.54 -4.17
CA PRO A 399 23.02 -7.88 -5.15
C PRO A 399 22.87 -6.74 -6.17
N GLN A 400 22.73 -7.07 -7.45
CA GLN A 400 22.32 -6.06 -8.44
C GLN A 400 20.83 -5.76 -8.24
N PRO A 401 20.37 -4.50 -8.35
CA PRO A 401 18.95 -4.21 -8.30
C PRO A 401 18.24 -4.95 -9.46
N PRO A 402 17.11 -5.63 -9.22
CA PRO A 402 16.35 -6.29 -10.27
C PRO A 402 15.87 -5.23 -11.27
N ARG A 403 15.81 -5.60 -12.56
CA ARG A 403 15.40 -4.67 -13.65
C ARG A 403 13.99 -4.11 -13.49
N SER A 404 13.19 -4.71 -12.61
CA SER A 404 11.96 -4.15 -12.04
C SER A 404 11.81 -4.78 -10.64
N PRO A 405 12.02 -4.07 -9.53
CA PRO A 405 11.64 -4.58 -8.22
C PRO A 405 10.12 -4.68 -8.10
N SER A 406 9.64 -5.44 -7.11
CA SER A 406 8.25 -5.35 -6.65
C SER A 406 7.99 -3.99 -5.97
N PHE A 407 6.75 -3.71 -5.57
CA PHE A 407 6.40 -2.52 -4.79
C PHE A 407 5.47 -2.87 -3.63
N PHE A 408 5.67 -2.26 -2.45
CA PHE A 408 4.78 -2.41 -1.29
C PHE A 408 4.27 -1.05 -0.77
N SER A 409 3.00 -1.01 -0.35
CA SER A 409 2.36 0.14 0.32
C SER A 409 1.25 -0.34 1.26
N LEU A 410 0.94 0.43 2.30
CA LEU A 410 -0.30 0.34 3.09
C LEU A 410 -1.21 1.56 2.87
N SER A 411 -0.66 2.68 2.37
CA SER A 411 -1.43 3.88 1.99
C SER A 411 -2.32 3.64 0.76
N LEU A 412 -3.29 4.53 0.55
CA LEU A 412 -4.17 4.61 -0.62
C LEU A 412 -3.43 4.31 -1.94
N GLY A 413 -3.75 3.16 -2.54
CA GLY A 413 -3.02 2.58 -3.67
C GLY A 413 -3.69 2.77 -5.03
N VAL A 414 -3.16 2.11 -6.06
CA VAL A 414 -3.77 2.02 -7.41
C VAL A 414 -4.59 0.74 -7.60
N LEU A 415 -4.27 -0.35 -6.90
CA LEU A 415 -4.89 -1.66 -7.10
C LEU A 415 -6.38 -1.74 -6.71
N PRO A 416 -6.85 -1.19 -5.57
CA PRO A 416 -8.28 -1.25 -5.23
C PRO A 416 -9.13 -0.50 -6.26
N VAL A 417 -8.57 0.61 -6.77
CA VAL A 417 -9.19 1.45 -7.78
C VAL A 417 -9.19 0.79 -9.17
N LEU A 418 -8.09 0.17 -9.58
CA LEU A 418 -8.03 -0.57 -10.85
C LEU A 418 -8.92 -1.82 -10.82
N TRP A 419 -9.08 -2.46 -9.66
CA TRP A 419 -10.09 -3.50 -9.45
C TRP A 419 -11.51 -2.95 -9.60
N PHE A 420 -11.84 -1.82 -8.96
CA PHE A 420 -13.14 -1.15 -9.11
C PHE A 420 -13.45 -0.81 -10.58
N VAL A 421 -12.47 -0.33 -11.34
CA VAL A 421 -12.62 -0.13 -12.80
C VAL A 421 -12.88 -1.46 -13.51
N ALA A 422 -12.05 -2.47 -13.28
CA ALA A 422 -12.11 -3.73 -14.03
C ALA A 422 -13.36 -4.58 -13.74
N ALA A 423 -13.93 -4.48 -12.54
CA ALA A 423 -15.17 -5.13 -12.17
C ALA A 423 -16.43 -4.28 -12.48
N GLY A 424 -16.34 -2.95 -12.32
CA GLY A 424 -17.48 -2.04 -12.47
C GLY A 424 -17.73 -1.53 -13.89
N CYS A 425 -16.67 -1.21 -14.64
CA CYS A 425 -16.78 -0.69 -16.01
C CYS A 425 -17.07 -1.81 -17.00
N ARG A 426 -18.06 -1.62 -17.90
CA ARG A 426 -18.42 -2.57 -18.98
C ARG A 426 -18.03 -2.08 -20.38
N ASP A 427 -17.21 -1.03 -20.51
CA ASP A 427 -16.43 -0.80 -21.74
C ASP A 427 -15.22 -1.74 -21.76
N SER A 428 -15.16 -2.56 -22.80
CA SER A 428 -14.03 -3.45 -23.13
C SER A 428 -12.65 -2.78 -23.01
N LYS A 429 -12.46 -1.59 -23.56
CA LYS A 429 -11.14 -0.93 -23.66
C LYS A 429 -10.64 -0.46 -22.31
N THR A 430 -11.49 0.24 -21.55
CA THR A 430 -11.15 0.74 -20.20
C THR A 430 -11.00 -0.41 -19.21
N ARG A 431 -11.88 -1.42 -19.27
CA ARG A 431 -11.80 -2.67 -18.47
C ARG A 431 -10.47 -3.39 -18.69
N TYR A 432 -10.13 -3.73 -19.93
CA TYR A 432 -8.89 -4.47 -20.22
C TYR A 432 -7.63 -3.65 -20.00
N ARG A 433 -7.68 -2.32 -20.17
CA ARG A 433 -6.60 -1.42 -19.74
C ARG A 433 -6.36 -1.51 -18.23
N ALA A 434 -7.40 -1.52 -17.41
CA ALA A 434 -7.27 -1.66 -15.95
C ALA A 434 -6.70 -3.03 -15.53
N ILE A 435 -7.19 -4.12 -16.15
CA ILE A 435 -6.67 -5.49 -15.95
C ILE A 435 -5.18 -5.57 -16.31
N HIS A 436 -4.81 -5.04 -17.48
CA HIS A 436 -3.43 -5.03 -17.96
C HIS A 436 -2.51 -4.19 -17.05
N LEU A 437 -2.98 -3.03 -16.56
CA LEU A 437 -2.25 -2.19 -15.61
C LEU A 437 -1.92 -2.95 -14.32
N MET A 438 -2.90 -3.62 -13.71
CA MET A 438 -2.65 -4.47 -12.54
C MET A 438 -1.62 -5.57 -12.86
N ALA A 439 -1.85 -6.32 -13.95
CA ALA A 439 -1.02 -7.46 -14.34
C ALA A 439 0.47 -7.13 -14.53
N ARG A 440 0.80 -5.96 -15.11
CA ARG A 440 2.21 -5.56 -15.33
C ARG A 440 2.88 -4.90 -14.13
N SER A 441 2.12 -4.48 -13.11
CA SER A 441 2.62 -3.54 -12.10
C SER A 441 3.50 -4.11 -10.99
N LYS A 442 3.39 -5.41 -10.67
CA LYS A 442 4.14 -6.11 -9.59
C LYS A 442 4.01 -5.45 -8.20
N ARG A 443 2.78 -5.09 -7.82
CA ARG A 443 2.48 -4.34 -6.58
C ARG A 443 1.78 -5.22 -5.54
N GLN A 444 2.07 -4.98 -4.27
CA GLN A 444 1.33 -5.48 -3.12
C GLN A 444 0.92 -4.26 -2.27
N GLU A 445 -0.36 -3.89 -2.28
CA GLU A 445 -0.89 -2.72 -1.59
C GLU A 445 -1.71 -3.20 -0.40
N GLY A 446 -1.01 -3.53 0.69
CA GLY A 446 -1.51 -4.28 1.83
C GLY A 446 -2.08 -5.63 1.38
N ILE A 447 -3.38 -5.86 1.56
CA ILE A 447 -4.03 -7.11 1.10
C ILE A 447 -4.11 -7.24 -0.43
N TRP A 448 -4.05 -6.13 -1.17
CA TRP A 448 -4.20 -6.12 -2.62
C TRP A 448 -2.94 -6.61 -3.35
N ASP A 449 -2.98 -7.79 -3.96
CA ASP A 449 -1.90 -8.30 -4.82
C ASP A 449 -2.22 -8.08 -6.31
N SER A 450 -1.31 -7.44 -7.04
CA SER A 450 -1.57 -7.02 -8.43
C SER A 450 -1.70 -8.18 -9.41
N ARG A 451 -1.18 -9.37 -9.09
CA ARG A 451 -1.30 -10.57 -9.94
C ARG A 451 -2.59 -11.31 -9.65
N LEU A 452 -2.93 -11.49 -8.38
CA LEU A 452 -4.22 -12.08 -7.96
C LEU A 452 -5.39 -11.27 -8.54
N TYR A 453 -5.47 -9.98 -8.24
CA TYR A 453 -6.63 -9.19 -8.65
C TYR A 453 -6.72 -8.97 -10.16
N ALA A 454 -5.60 -9.00 -10.89
CA ALA A 454 -5.61 -9.08 -12.36
C ALA A 454 -6.18 -10.42 -12.88
N LEU A 455 -5.80 -11.55 -12.28
CA LEU A 455 -6.34 -12.88 -12.64
C LEU A 455 -7.83 -12.98 -12.35
N VAL A 456 -8.28 -12.51 -11.19
CA VAL A 456 -9.69 -12.47 -10.79
C VAL A 456 -10.48 -11.58 -11.73
N ALA A 457 -10.03 -10.35 -11.99
CA ALA A 457 -10.73 -9.41 -12.86
C ALA A 457 -10.81 -9.90 -14.32
N ALA A 458 -9.73 -10.52 -14.83
CA ALA A 458 -9.75 -11.18 -16.13
C ALA A 458 -10.72 -12.37 -16.19
N ARG A 459 -10.99 -13.05 -15.06
CA ARG A 459 -12.01 -14.10 -15.00
C ARG A 459 -13.43 -13.52 -14.93
N VAL A 460 -13.64 -12.44 -14.17
CA VAL A 460 -14.91 -11.68 -14.17
C VAL A 460 -15.27 -11.22 -15.57
N ALA A 461 -14.36 -10.51 -16.26
CA ALA A 461 -14.57 -10.01 -17.62
C ALA A 461 -15.04 -11.12 -18.58
N ARG A 462 -14.27 -12.21 -18.68
CA ARG A 462 -14.62 -13.38 -19.51
C ARG A 462 -15.91 -14.07 -19.10
N LEU A 463 -16.29 -14.07 -17.81
CA LEU A 463 -17.57 -14.61 -17.36
C LEU A 463 -18.75 -13.73 -17.78
N GLU A 464 -18.60 -12.41 -17.77
CA GLU A 464 -19.62 -11.50 -18.29
C GLU A 464 -19.75 -11.63 -19.82
N GLU A 465 -18.63 -11.63 -20.55
CA GLU A 465 -18.58 -11.82 -22.01
C GLU A 465 -19.22 -13.16 -22.45
N GLN A 466 -18.84 -14.26 -21.80
CA GLN A 466 -19.43 -15.59 -22.05
C GLN A 466 -20.91 -15.65 -21.71
N GLY A 467 -21.38 -14.87 -20.73
CA GLY A 467 -22.81 -14.75 -20.39
C GLY A 467 -23.60 -13.90 -21.38
N ALA A 468 -22.94 -12.95 -22.05
CA ALA A 468 -23.51 -12.08 -23.08
C ALA A 468 -23.42 -12.68 -24.50
N GLY A 469 -22.60 -13.71 -24.70
CA GLY A 469 -22.34 -14.30 -26.03
C GLY A 469 -21.28 -13.55 -26.85
N ILE A 470 -20.49 -12.68 -26.21
CA ILE A 470 -19.46 -11.86 -26.85
C ILE A 470 -18.20 -12.72 -27.11
N PRO A 471 -17.67 -12.78 -28.34
CA PRO A 471 -16.44 -13.52 -28.63
C PRO A 471 -15.20 -12.87 -27.98
N GLU A 472 -14.24 -13.68 -27.51
CA GLU A 472 -13.02 -13.20 -26.86
C GLU A 472 -12.22 -12.24 -27.78
N GLY A 473 -11.85 -11.07 -27.24
CA GLY A 473 -11.13 -10.03 -27.98
C GLY A 473 -12.01 -9.09 -28.83
N THR A 474 -13.34 -9.22 -28.78
CA THR A 474 -14.27 -8.27 -29.41
C THR A 474 -14.37 -6.98 -28.59
N ASP A 475 -14.38 -5.82 -29.25
CA ASP A 475 -14.75 -4.55 -28.63
C ASP A 475 -16.25 -4.56 -28.27
N TYR A 476 -16.59 -4.16 -27.04
CA TYR A 476 -17.96 -4.03 -26.55
C TYR A 476 -18.14 -2.85 -25.59
N GLU A 477 -19.38 -2.38 -25.46
CA GLU A 477 -19.84 -1.27 -24.62
C GLU A 477 -20.81 -1.75 -23.52
N PRO A 478 -21.12 -0.94 -22.48
CA PRO A 478 -21.98 -1.35 -21.37
C PRO A 478 -23.40 -1.84 -21.72
N SER A 479 -23.92 -1.45 -22.88
CA SER A 479 -25.20 -1.95 -23.42
C SER A 479 -25.19 -3.45 -23.73
N ASP A 480 -24.02 -3.98 -24.05
CA ASP A 480 -23.87 -5.29 -24.68
C ASP A 480 -23.75 -6.41 -23.63
N VAL A 481 -23.54 -6.03 -22.37
CA VAL A 481 -23.42 -6.91 -21.20
C VAL A 481 -24.69 -6.77 -20.33
N PRO A 482 -25.75 -7.57 -20.57
CA PRO A 482 -27.01 -7.46 -19.83
C PRO A 482 -26.84 -7.93 -18.37
N MET A 483 -27.70 -7.45 -17.46
CA MET A 483 -27.65 -7.78 -16.03
C MET A 483 -27.61 -9.28 -15.72
N SER A 484 -28.26 -10.11 -16.54
CA SER A 484 -28.24 -11.58 -16.43
C SER A 484 -26.86 -12.21 -16.64
N ALA A 485 -26.02 -11.60 -17.46
CA ALA A 485 -24.64 -12.03 -17.71
C ALA A 485 -23.67 -11.57 -16.61
N ARG A 486 -24.01 -10.47 -15.91
CA ARG A 486 -23.12 -9.79 -14.95
C ARG A 486 -22.86 -10.62 -13.70
N VAL A 487 -21.58 -10.66 -13.30
CA VAL A 487 -21.14 -11.24 -12.04
C VAL A 487 -21.52 -10.29 -10.92
N SER A 488 -22.36 -10.75 -9.98
CA SER A 488 -22.86 -9.95 -8.85
C SER A 488 -21.97 -10.06 -7.60
N THR A 489 -21.19 -11.13 -7.47
CA THR A 489 -20.30 -11.32 -6.30
C THR A 489 -19.13 -12.23 -6.65
N VAL A 490 -17.96 -11.91 -6.10
CA VAL A 490 -16.77 -12.77 -6.10
C VAL A 490 -16.31 -12.99 -4.66
N VAL A 491 -16.22 -14.23 -4.22
CA VAL A 491 -15.74 -14.60 -2.86
C VAL A 491 -14.42 -15.33 -2.96
N GLY A 492 -13.37 -14.78 -2.34
CA GLY A 492 -12.03 -15.38 -2.28
C GLY A 492 -11.76 -16.11 -0.96
N LEU A 493 -11.64 -17.43 -1.01
CA LEU A 493 -11.22 -18.28 0.10
C LEU A 493 -9.73 -18.57 -0.04
N PHE A 494 -8.88 -17.77 0.60
CA PHE A 494 -7.42 -17.83 0.43
C PHE A 494 -6.73 -18.70 1.48
N ASP A 495 -5.86 -19.58 1.01
CA ASP A 495 -5.07 -20.55 1.77
C ASP A 495 -3.60 -20.10 1.86
N GLU A 496 -2.80 -20.79 2.68
CA GLU A 496 -1.38 -20.47 2.84
C GLU A 496 -0.56 -20.64 1.55
N GLY A 497 0.35 -19.69 1.29
CA GLY A 497 1.31 -19.76 0.20
C GLY A 497 0.73 -19.40 -1.17
N ARG A 498 -0.01 -18.28 -1.24
CA ARG A 498 -0.54 -17.67 -2.48
C ARG A 498 -1.42 -18.63 -3.31
N ARG A 499 -2.36 -19.27 -2.62
CA ARG A 499 -3.34 -20.22 -3.17
C ARG A 499 -4.73 -19.90 -2.63
N GLY A 500 -5.78 -20.38 -3.30
CA GLY A 500 -7.14 -20.30 -2.77
C GLY A 500 -8.19 -20.80 -3.74
N LYS A 501 -9.46 -20.61 -3.36
CA LYS A 501 -10.63 -20.86 -4.18
C LYS A 501 -11.39 -19.55 -4.41
N LEU A 502 -11.85 -19.36 -5.64
CA LEU A 502 -12.72 -18.26 -6.04
C LEU A 502 -14.12 -18.81 -6.27
N GLN A 503 -15.13 -18.17 -5.69
CA GLN A 503 -16.53 -18.46 -5.96
C GLN A 503 -17.13 -17.26 -6.67
N PHE A 504 -17.57 -17.45 -7.92
CA PHE A 504 -18.25 -16.43 -8.72
C PHE A 504 -19.76 -16.68 -8.67
N LEU A 505 -20.54 -15.63 -8.45
CA LEU A 505 -21.99 -15.66 -8.51
C LEU A 505 -22.47 -14.69 -9.59
N ARG A 506 -23.39 -15.14 -10.45
CA ARG A 506 -24.16 -14.30 -11.40
C ARG A 506 -25.54 -13.96 -10.83
N HIS A 507 -26.18 -12.94 -11.41
CA HIS A 507 -27.56 -12.55 -11.09
C HIS A 507 -28.61 -13.65 -11.32
N ASN A 508 -28.31 -14.67 -12.13
CA ASN A 508 -29.18 -15.84 -12.38
C ASN A 508 -28.97 -17.00 -11.39
N HIS A 509 -28.24 -16.78 -10.28
CA HIS A 509 -27.83 -17.77 -9.28
C HIS A 509 -26.89 -18.90 -9.77
N GLU A 510 -26.31 -18.81 -10.97
CA GLU A 510 -25.22 -19.69 -11.34
C GLU A 510 -24.01 -19.44 -10.43
N LYS A 511 -23.57 -20.49 -9.73
CA LYS A 511 -22.38 -20.51 -8.89
C LYS A 511 -21.27 -21.30 -9.58
N LEU A 512 -20.13 -20.66 -9.78
CA LEU A 512 -18.91 -21.30 -10.30
C LEU A 512 -17.83 -21.27 -9.23
N GLU A 513 -17.15 -22.40 -9.00
CA GLU A 513 -15.99 -22.48 -8.09
C GLU A 513 -14.72 -22.88 -8.84
N GLU A 514 -13.65 -22.11 -8.70
CA GLU A 514 -12.35 -22.33 -9.35
C GLU A 514 -11.21 -22.24 -8.33
N SER A 515 -10.08 -22.89 -8.59
CA SER A 515 -8.87 -22.76 -7.77
C SER A 515 -7.88 -21.79 -8.41
N VAL A 516 -7.26 -20.93 -7.59
CA VAL A 516 -6.31 -19.89 -8.05
C VAL A 516 -4.96 -20.02 -7.33
N VAL A 517 -3.88 -19.73 -8.06
CA VAL A 517 -2.49 -19.67 -7.58
C VAL A 517 -1.80 -18.47 -8.22
N TRP A 518 -1.05 -17.69 -7.46
CA TRP A 518 -0.40 -16.45 -7.93
C TRP A 518 1.00 -16.24 -7.33
#